data_AF-A0A2J7R4M5-F1
#
_entry.id   AF-A0A2J7R4M5-F1
#
_cell.length_a   1.000
_cell.length_b   1.000
_cell.length_c   1.000
_cell.angle_alpha   90.00
_cell.angle_beta   90.00
_cell.angle_gamma   90.00
#
_symmetry.space_group_name_H-M   'P 1'
#
loop_
_entity.id
_entity.type
_entity.pdbx_description
1 polymer ?
#
loop_
_entity_poly.entity_id
_entity_poly.type
_entity_poly.pdbx_seq_one_letter_code
_entity_poly.pdbx_strand_id
1 'polypeptide(L)'
;MKILLGDFNAKVGREDIFKPTVGNESLHEISNDNGVRVVNFATSKHLTVKRNQIDHILVDRRRHSSILDVRSFRAADCDTDHYLVVAKLRERLAVSKQTTHRVHMERFNLKKLNEVEGKEQYHI
;
A
#
# COMPACT_ATOMS: atom_id res chain seq x y z
N MET A 1 0.73 -14.40 8.60
CA MET A 1 0.83 -13.74 7.29
C MET A 1 1.16 -12.28 7.54
N LYS A 2 2.10 -11.70 6.79
CA LYS A 2 2.40 -10.27 6.84
C LYS A 2 1.94 -9.64 5.52
N ILE A 3 1.13 -8.59 5.62
CA ILE A 3 0.71 -7.76 4.50
C ILE A 3 1.02 -6.32 4.90
N LEU A 4 1.70 -5.58 4.02
CA LEU A 4 1.89 -4.15 4.14
C LEU A 4 1.18 -3.48 2.96
N LEU A 5 0.34 -2.50 3.29
CA LEU A 5 -0.44 -1.71 2.35
C LEU A 5 -0.09 -0.24 2.58
N GLY A 6 0.04 0.51 1.51
CA GLY A 6 0.24 1.93 1.60
C GLY A 6 0.34 2.57 0.22
N ASP A 7 0.05 3.86 0.18
CA ASP A 7 0.48 4.70 -0.91
C ASP A 7 1.95 5.06 -0.69
N PHE A 8 2.82 4.39 -1.45
CA PHE A 8 4.26 4.64 -1.40
C PHE A 8 4.69 5.69 -2.42
N ASN A 9 3.76 6.21 -3.23
CA ASN A 9 4.03 7.05 -4.39
C ASN A 9 5.23 6.53 -5.20
N ALA A 10 5.24 5.21 -5.43
CA ALA A 10 6.38 4.48 -5.95
C ALA A 10 6.08 4.01 -7.38
N LYS A 11 6.87 4.48 -8.34
CA LYS A 11 6.93 3.89 -9.67
C LYS A 11 8.04 2.87 -9.62
N VAL A 12 7.70 1.60 -9.77
CA VAL A 12 8.72 0.56 -9.81
C VAL A 12 8.68 -0.08 -11.20
N GLY A 13 9.81 -0.23 -11.85
CA GLY A 13 9.93 -0.72 -13.21
C GLY A 13 10.01 -2.25 -13.32
N ARG A 14 10.49 -2.72 -14.47
CA ARG A 14 10.73 -4.14 -14.81
C ARG A 14 12.23 -4.44 -14.90
N GLU A 15 13.08 -3.65 -14.23
CA GLU A 15 14.53 -3.85 -14.25
C GLU A 15 14.89 -5.26 -13.81
N ASP A 16 15.86 -5.87 -14.49
CA ASP A 16 16.24 -7.27 -14.27
C ASP A 16 16.64 -7.56 -12.82
N ILE A 17 17.29 -6.59 -12.17
CA ILE A 17 17.68 -6.65 -10.76
C ILE A 17 16.48 -6.75 -9.80
N PHE A 18 15.30 -6.27 -10.21
CA PHE A 18 14.10 -6.23 -9.37
C PHE A 18 13.11 -7.35 -9.67
N LYS A 19 13.24 -8.03 -10.82
CA LYS A 19 12.38 -9.15 -11.24
C LYS A 19 12.14 -10.21 -10.15
N PRO A 20 13.14 -10.63 -9.34
CA PRO A 20 12.91 -11.62 -8.29
C PRO A 20 11.87 -11.18 -7.25
N THR A 21 11.81 -9.88 -6.94
CA THR A 21 10.97 -9.30 -5.88
C THR A 21 9.65 -8.71 -6.41
N VAL A 22 9.64 -8.34 -7.68
CA VAL A 22 8.56 -7.59 -8.35
C VAL A 22 7.75 -8.44 -9.32
N GLY A 23 8.37 -9.45 -9.95
CA GLY A 23 7.81 -10.15 -11.09
C GLY A 23 7.87 -9.33 -12.39
N ASN A 24 7.21 -9.82 -13.43
CA ASN A 24 7.28 -9.23 -14.78
C ASN A 24 6.12 -8.25 -15.10
N GLU A 25 5.20 -8.05 -14.16
CA GLU A 25 3.90 -7.42 -14.42
C GLU A 25 3.89 -5.91 -14.17
N SER A 26 5.06 -5.26 -14.15
CA SER A 26 5.09 -3.81 -13.97
C SER A 26 4.74 -3.05 -15.26
N LEU A 27 4.01 -1.95 -15.10
CA LEU A 27 3.61 -1.05 -16.18
C LEU A 27 4.73 -0.10 -16.63
N HIS A 28 5.81 -0.01 -15.86
CA HIS A 28 6.94 0.89 -16.14
C HIS A 28 8.20 0.09 -16.45
N GLU A 29 9.11 0.64 -17.24
CA GLU A 29 10.42 0.02 -17.50
C GLU A 29 11.42 0.32 -16.38
N ILE A 30 11.40 1.56 -15.88
CA ILE A 30 12.36 2.10 -14.90
C ILE A 30 11.63 2.52 -13.63
N SER A 31 12.24 2.23 -12.48
CA SER A 31 11.79 2.64 -11.16
C SER A 31 12.21 4.08 -10.85
N ASN A 32 11.36 4.83 -10.15
CA ASN A 32 11.77 6.06 -9.47
C ASN A 32 12.43 5.73 -8.12
N ASP A 33 13.00 6.73 -7.45
CA ASP A 33 13.70 6.57 -6.16
C ASP A 33 12.83 5.90 -5.09
N ASN A 34 11.55 6.29 -5.01
CA ASN A 34 10.59 5.69 -4.09
C ASN A 34 10.41 4.20 -4.39
N GLY A 35 10.34 3.85 -5.68
CA GLY A 35 10.26 2.47 -6.15
C GLY A 35 11.47 1.63 -5.78
N VAL A 36 12.68 2.16 -5.96
CA VAL A 36 13.91 1.49 -5.54
C VAL A 36 13.90 1.23 -4.03
N ARG A 37 13.48 2.20 -3.22
CA ARG A 37 13.36 2.02 -1.76
C ARG A 37 12.36 0.95 -1.37
N VAL A 38 11.21 0.89 -2.04
CA VAL A 38 10.19 -0.16 -1.81
C VAL A 38 10.73 -1.54 -2.15
N VAL A 39 11.44 -1.70 -3.27
CA VAL A 39 12.03 -2.99 -3.68
C VAL A 39 13.13 -3.44 -2.72
N ASN A 40 14.00 -2.53 -2.30
CA ASN A 40 15.06 -2.83 -1.34
C ASN A 40 14.48 -3.26 0.01
N PHE A 41 13.48 -2.53 0.50
CA PHE A 41 12.78 -2.91 1.73
C PHE A 41 12.13 -4.30 1.59
N ALA A 42 11.37 -4.53 0.52
CA ALA A 42 10.71 -5.80 0.26
C ALA A 42 11.72 -6.97 0.22
N THR A 43 12.85 -6.76 -0.45
CA THR A 43 13.94 -7.74 -0.54
C THR A 43 14.50 -8.07 0.84
N SER A 44 14.81 -7.05 1.65
CA SER A 44 15.35 -7.22 3.01
C SER A 44 14.39 -7.91 3.99
N LYS A 45 13.08 -7.80 3.74
CA LYS A 45 12.02 -8.38 4.59
C LYS A 45 11.44 -9.67 4.02
N HIS A 46 12.01 -10.19 2.94
CA HIS A 46 11.50 -11.35 2.21
C HIS A 46 10.00 -11.18 1.83
N LEU A 47 9.64 -9.99 1.35
CA LEU A 47 8.34 -9.66 0.81
C LEU A 47 8.38 -9.66 -0.71
N THR A 48 7.21 -9.82 -1.33
CA THR A 48 6.98 -9.66 -2.77
C THR A 48 6.09 -8.45 -2.99
N VAL A 49 6.44 -7.61 -3.97
CA VAL A 49 5.66 -6.42 -4.33
C VAL A 49 4.62 -6.82 -5.37
N LYS A 50 3.33 -6.70 -5.03
CA LYS A 50 2.18 -6.79 -5.95
C LYS A 50 1.59 -5.40 -6.14
N ARG A 51 1.11 -5.06 -7.35
CA ARG A 51 0.85 -3.64 -7.71
C ARG A 51 -0.48 -3.38 -8.39
N ASN A 52 -0.95 -2.15 -8.22
CA ASN A 52 -1.55 -1.34 -9.28
C ASN A 52 -0.79 0.00 -9.42
N GLN A 53 -0.98 0.76 -10.51
CA GLN A 53 -0.17 1.90 -11.01
C GLN A 53 0.72 2.69 -10.01
N ILE A 54 0.25 3.00 -8.80
CA ILE A 54 1.02 3.68 -7.73
C ILE A 54 0.84 3.06 -6.33
N ASP A 55 -0.12 2.16 -6.17
CA ASP A 55 -0.47 1.52 -4.90
C ASP A 55 0.18 0.13 -4.81
N HIS A 56 0.89 -0.13 -3.70
CA HIS A 56 1.63 -1.38 -3.54
C HIS A 56 1.11 -2.20 -2.38
N ILE A 57 0.99 -3.50 -2.64
CA ILE A 57 0.72 -4.53 -1.65
C ILE A 57 1.98 -5.36 -1.51
N LEU A 58 2.60 -5.32 -0.34
CA LEU A 58 3.73 -6.20 -0.03
C LEU A 58 3.22 -7.37 0.79
N VAL A 59 3.51 -8.59 0.35
CA VAL A 59 3.12 -9.82 1.05
C VAL A 59 4.34 -10.68 1.31
N ASP A 60 4.32 -11.38 2.44
CA ASP A 60 5.28 -12.43 2.77
C ASP A 60 5.53 -13.37 1.57
N ARG A 61 6.78 -13.47 1.12
CA ARG A 61 7.15 -14.28 -0.05
C ARG A 61 6.73 -15.74 0.09
N ARG A 62 6.72 -16.28 1.31
CA ARG A 62 6.30 -17.68 1.55
C ARG A 62 4.80 -17.88 1.32
N ARG A 63 4.01 -16.81 1.42
CA ARG A 63 2.54 -16.84 1.23
C ARG A 63 2.08 -16.02 0.02
N HIS A 64 2.97 -15.62 -0.88
CA HIS A 64 2.58 -14.81 -2.04
C HIS A 64 1.51 -15.50 -2.92
N SER A 65 1.45 -16.84 -2.91
CA SER A 65 0.46 -17.66 -3.63
C SER A 65 -0.93 -17.67 -3.00
N SER A 66 -1.11 -17.14 -1.78
CA SER A 66 -2.44 -16.96 -1.20
C SER A 66 -3.16 -15.74 -1.73
N ILE A 67 -2.46 -14.81 -2.39
CA ILE A 67 -3.07 -13.70 -3.10
C ILE A 67 -3.73 -14.25 -4.37
N LEU A 68 -5.05 -14.10 -4.47
CA LEU A 68 -5.82 -14.53 -5.63
C LEU A 68 -5.91 -13.43 -6.69
N ASP A 69 -6.00 -12.17 -6.25
CA ASP A 69 -6.29 -11.03 -7.12
C ASP A 69 -5.92 -9.73 -6.42
N VAL A 70 -5.41 -8.73 -7.15
CA VAL A 70 -5.15 -7.37 -6.66
C VAL A 70 -5.60 -6.39 -7.73
N ARG A 71 -6.54 -5.49 -7.41
CA ARG A 71 -7.07 -4.51 -8.36
C ARG A 71 -7.35 -3.17 -7.69
N SER A 72 -7.20 -2.06 -8.43
CA SER A 72 -7.81 -0.80 -7.98
C SER A 72 -9.31 -0.79 -8.27
N PHE A 73 -10.05 -0.27 -7.31
CA PHE A 73 -11.49 -0.11 -7.32
C PHE A 73 -11.83 1.37 -7.50
N ARG A 74 -11.88 1.80 -8.76
CA ARG A 74 -12.08 3.21 -9.16
C ARG A 74 -13.50 3.74 -8.96
N ALA A 75 -14.45 2.86 -8.64
CA ALA A 75 -15.87 3.21 -8.48
C ALA A 75 -16.22 3.73 -7.08
N ALA A 76 -15.28 3.65 -6.13
CA ALA A 76 -15.40 4.34 -4.85
C ALA A 76 -14.60 5.64 -4.95
N ASP A 77 -15.30 6.74 -5.21
CA ASP A 77 -14.71 8.07 -5.21
C ASP A 77 -14.67 8.58 -3.76
N CYS A 78 -13.46 8.78 -3.26
CA CYS A 78 -13.19 9.29 -1.91
C CYS A 78 -12.74 10.76 -1.93
N ASP A 79 -12.87 11.45 -3.07
CA ASP A 79 -12.35 12.82 -3.29
C ASP A 79 -10.83 12.92 -3.05
N THR A 80 -10.12 11.82 -3.32
CA THR A 80 -8.65 11.73 -3.29
C THR A 80 -8.14 11.34 -4.67
N ASP A 81 -6.93 11.76 -5.02
CA ASP A 81 -6.21 11.35 -6.23
C ASP A 81 -5.75 9.87 -6.22
N HIS A 82 -6.04 9.15 -5.14
CA HIS A 82 -5.76 7.73 -4.95
C HIS A 82 -7.01 6.86 -5.10
N TYR A 83 -6.89 5.80 -5.93
CA TYR A 83 -7.93 4.78 -6.06
C TYR A 83 -7.82 3.73 -4.95
N LEU A 84 -8.94 3.29 -4.39
CA LEU A 84 -8.95 2.15 -3.46
C LEU A 84 -8.26 0.93 -4.09
N VAL A 85 -7.46 0.19 -3.33
CA VAL A 85 -6.91 -1.11 -3.77
C VAL A 85 -7.52 -2.24 -2.98
N VAL A 86 -8.00 -3.25 -3.71
CA VAL A 86 -8.62 -4.45 -3.18
C VAL A 86 -7.74 -5.65 -3.50
N ALA A 87 -7.31 -6.37 -2.47
CA ALA A 87 -6.70 -7.69 -2.61
C ALA A 87 -7.67 -8.79 -2.18
N LYS A 88 -7.86 -9.79 -3.04
CA LYS A 88 -8.50 -11.05 -2.67
C LYS A 88 -7.43 -12.04 -2.24
N LEU A 89 -7.67 -12.70 -1.11
CA LEU A 89 -6.68 -13.54 -0.48
C LEU A 89 -7.33 -14.80 0.12
N ARG A 90 -6.64 -15.94 -0.02
CA ARG A 90 -7.07 -17.26 0.44
C ARG A 90 -6.21 -17.73 1.61
N GLU A 91 -6.63 -17.44 2.83
CA GLU A 91 -6.00 -17.97 4.04
C GLU A 91 -7.04 -18.56 4.99
N ARG A 92 -6.63 -19.52 5.81
CA ARG A 92 -7.40 -19.98 6.96
C ARG A 92 -6.98 -19.15 8.17
N LEU A 93 -7.88 -18.29 8.65
CA LEU A 93 -7.65 -17.49 9.85
C LEU A 93 -7.91 -18.34 11.09
N ALA A 94 -6.95 -18.38 12.01
CA ALA A 94 -7.19 -18.89 13.35
C ALA A 94 -7.89 -17.80 14.16
N VAL A 95 -9.01 -18.14 14.81
CA VAL A 95 -9.69 -17.22 15.73
C VAL A 95 -8.87 -17.15 17.02
N SER A 96 -8.18 -16.04 17.25
CA SER A 96 -7.53 -15.75 18.53
C SER A 96 -8.49 -15.00 19.44
N LYS A 97 -8.71 -15.47 20.67
CA LYS A 97 -9.50 -14.79 21.72
C LYS A 97 -8.70 -13.70 22.45
N GLN A 98 -7.79 -13.00 21.76
CA GLN A 98 -6.95 -11.98 22.40
C GLN A 98 -7.62 -10.61 22.35
N THR A 99 -7.66 -10.00 23.53
CA THR A 99 -8.23 -8.70 23.90
C THR A 99 -7.99 -7.67 22.81
N THR A 100 -9.04 -6.95 22.43
CA THR A 100 -8.94 -5.77 21.58
C THR A 100 -7.85 -4.86 22.12
N HIS A 101 -6.66 -4.87 21.52
CA HIS A 101 -5.82 -3.68 21.53
C HIS A 101 -6.63 -2.64 20.78
N ARG A 102 -7.42 -1.87 21.52
CA ARG A 102 -8.03 -0.65 21.02
C ARG A 102 -6.87 0.21 20.56
N VAL A 103 -6.63 0.22 19.25
CA VAL A 103 -5.81 1.27 18.64
C VAL A 103 -6.50 2.55 19.05
N HIS A 104 -5.84 3.34 19.92
CA HIS A 104 -6.34 4.65 20.27
C HIS A 104 -6.23 5.49 19.00
N MET A 105 -7.31 5.55 18.23
CA MET A 105 -7.44 6.50 17.14
C MET A 105 -7.65 7.86 17.81
N GLU A 106 -6.58 8.63 17.98
CA GLU A 106 -6.72 10.04 18.34
C GLU A 106 -7.60 10.69 17.28
N ARG A 107 -8.77 11.18 17.69
CA ARG A 107 -9.60 12.01 16.82
C ARG A 107 -8.84 13.31 16.58
N PHE A 108 -8.47 13.56 15.32
CA PHE A 108 -7.95 14.87 14.93
C PHE A 108 -8.93 15.96 15.38
N ASN A 109 -8.40 16.99 16.04
CA ASN A 109 -9.20 18.06 16.59
C ASN A 109 -9.66 18.99 15.46
N LEU A 110 -10.80 18.67 14.85
CA LEU A 110 -11.40 19.38 13.70
C LEU A 110 -11.75 20.86 14.02
N LYS A 111 -11.69 21.28 15.28
CA LYS A 111 -11.97 22.67 15.69
C LYS A 111 -10.99 23.68 15.09
N LYS A 112 -9.74 23.27 14.80
CA LYS A 112 -8.72 24.11 14.17
C LYS A 112 -9.02 24.43 12.69
N LEU A 113 -9.96 23.74 12.06
CA LEU A 113 -10.32 23.97 10.65
C LEU A 113 -11.28 25.17 10.45
N ASN A 114 -11.87 25.67 11.55
CA ASN A 114 -12.81 26.80 11.52
C ASN A 114 -12.16 28.14 11.88
N GLU A 115 -10.88 28.15 12.24
CA GLU A 115 -10.11 29.37 12.48
C GLU A 115 -9.62 29.93 11.14
N VAL A 116 -9.89 31.22 10.89
CA VAL A 116 -9.61 31.90 9.62
C VAL A 116 -8.12 31.84 9.26
N GLU A 117 -7.24 31.86 10.27
CA GLU A 117 -5.77 31.75 10.12
C GLU A 117 -5.31 30.40 9.53
N GLY A 118 -6.03 29.29 9.81
CA GLY A 118 -5.67 27.97 9.30
C GLY A 118 -5.99 27.77 7.81
N LYS A 119 -6.89 28.58 7.25
CA LYS A 119 -7.26 28.54 5.83
C LYS A 119 -6.27 29.24 4.92
N GLU A 120 -5.49 30.19 5.43
CA GLU A 120 -4.46 30.87 4.62
C GLU A 120 -3.21 29.99 4.42
N GLN A 121 -2.90 29.13 5.40
CA GLN A 121 -1.76 28.21 5.34
C GLN A 121 -1.98 27.04 4.37
N TYR A 122 -3.24 26.69 4.10
CA TYR A 122 -3.63 25.72 3.08
C TYR A 122 -4.59 26.44 2.12
N HIS A 123 -4.02 27.08 1.09
CA HIS A 123 -4.81 27.66 0.00
C HIS A 123 -5.72 26.58 -0.62
N ILE A 124 -7.00 26.63 -0.27
CA ILE A 124 -8.12 25.99 -0.99
C ILE A 124 -8.82 27.07 -1.79
#